data_AF-A0A1X1MIK1-F1
#
_entry.id   AF-A0A1X1MIK1-F1
#
_cell.length_a   1.000
_cell.length_b   1.000
_cell.length_c   1.000
_cell.angle_alpha   90.00
_cell.angle_beta   90.00
_cell.angle_gamma   90.00
#
_symmetry.space_group_name_H-M   'P 1'
#
loop_
_entity.id
_entity.type
_entity.pdbx_description
1 polymer ?
#
loop_
_entity_poly.entity_id
_entity_poly.type
_entity_poly.pdbx_seq_one_letter_code
_entity_poly.pdbx_strand_id
1 'polypeptide(L)'
;MESLPDLDMLWMGLCSTIRHGATAARLGAYTPGVVDALEPGVTPWAARMLAAEDLIRNAAAGLDSPQDRAVRLLLGLSPGTAGLRVSVRRARAADALRIAPASLRGDREHALMWDLAVQVCKLLLQR
;
A
#
# COMPACT_ATOMS: atom_id res chain seq x y z
N MET A 1 19.64 -14.22 -4.76
CA MET A 1 19.31 -13.55 -3.49
C MET A 1 18.98 -12.12 -3.87
N GLU A 2 17.70 -11.82 -4.09
CA GLU A 2 17.28 -10.45 -4.40
C GLU A 2 17.48 -9.62 -3.14
N SER A 3 18.17 -8.48 -3.27
CA SER A 3 18.33 -7.55 -2.16
C SER A 3 16.97 -6.98 -1.79
N LEU A 4 16.65 -6.96 -0.50
CA LEU A 4 15.46 -6.27 -0.02
C LEU A 4 15.41 -4.83 -0.54
N PRO A 5 14.23 -4.30 -0.84
CA PRO A 5 14.10 -2.89 -1.15
C PRO A 5 14.53 -2.06 0.07
N ASP A 6 15.15 -0.92 -0.20
CA ASP A 6 15.40 0.09 0.84
C ASP A 6 14.08 0.51 1.49
N LEU A 7 14.01 0.43 2.82
CA LEU A 7 12.77 0.61 3.56
C LEU A 7 12.22 2.04 3.40
N ASP A 8 13.09 3.04 3.40
CA ASP A 8 12.70 4.45 3.26
C ASP A 8 12.17 4.72 1.85
N MET A 9 12.83 4.17 0.82
CA MET A 9 12.35 4.25 -0.55
C MET A 9 10.99 3.55 -0.74
N LEU A 10 10.82 2.37 -0.15
CA LEU A 10 9.56 1.64 -0.21
C LEU A 10 8.44 2.41 0.49
N TRP A 11 8.70 2.94 1.69
CA TRP A 11 7.75 3.77 2.43
C TRP A 11 7.31 5.00 1.62
N MET A 12 8.27 5.72 1.04
CA MET A 12 7.99 6.89 0.19
C MET A 12 7.19 6.51 -1.07
N GLY A 13 7.51 5.36 -1.66
CA GLY A 13 6.75 4.77 -2.75
C GLY A 13 5.30 4.51 -2.36
N LEU A 14 5.08 3.84 -1.23
CA LEU A 14 3.75 3.54 -0.69
C LEU A 14 2.95 4.81 -0.37
N CYS A 15 3.57 5.82 0.23
CA CYS A 15 2.94 7.14 0.42
C CYS A 15 2.46 7.75 -0.90
N SER A 16 3.26 7.61 -1.97
CA SER A 16 2.89 8.09 -3.32
C SER A 16 1.71 7.33 -3.92
N THR A 17 1.58 6.03 -3.61
CA THR A 17 0.45 5.20 -4.09
C THR A 17 -0.90 5.67 -3.55
N ILE A 18 -0.97 6.30 -2.37
CA ILE A 18 -2.22 6.74 -1.72
C ILE A 18 -3.07 7.60 -2.67
N ARG A 19 -2.43 8.45 -3.48
CA ARG A 19 -3.13 9.34 -4.41
C ARG A 19 -3.94 8.58 -5.46
N HIS A 20 -3.38 7.51 -6.01
CA HIS A 20 -3.94 6.78 -7.16
C HIS A 20 -4.57 5.43 -6.79
N GLY A 21 -4.23 4.89 -5.61
CA GLY A 21 -4.55 3.54 -5.18
C GLY A 21 -3.48 2.51 -5.60
N ALA A 22 -3.54 1.34 -4.98
CA ALA A 22 -2.54 0.27 -5.14
C ALA A 22 -3.07 -0.98 -5.85
N THR A 23 -4.17 -0.88 -6.61
CA THR A 23 -4.54 -1.97 -7.54
C THR A 23 -3.46 -2.11 -8.63
N ALA A 24 -3.22 -3.30 -9.16
CA ALA A 24 -2.20 -3.64 -10.15
C ALA A 24 -2.14 -2.63 -11.30
N ALA A 25 -3.29 -2.36 -11.94
CA ALA A 25 -3.37 -1.39 -13.04
C ALA A 25 -2.96 0.04 -12.61
N ARG A 26 -3.28 0.44 -11.37
CA ARG A 26 -2.91 1.76 -10.82
C ARG A 26 -1.44 1.81 -10.42
N LEU A 27 -0.91 0.74 -9.83
CA LEU A 27 0.51 0.62 -9.51
C LEU A 27 1.34 0.77 -10.78
N GLY A 28 1.02 0.02 -11.83
CA GLY A 28 1.78 0.12 -13.07
C GLY A 28 1.66 1.45 -13.80
N ALA A 29 0.50 2.10 -13.73
CA ALA A 29 0.29 3.38 -14.39
C ALA A 29 0.88 4.59 -13.64
N TYR A 30 0.89 4.57 -12.31
CA TYR A 30 1.19 5.75 -11.50
C TYR A 30 2.38 5.61 -10.55
N THR A 31 2.74 4.38 -10.16
CA THR A 31 3.86 4.11 -9.25
C THR A 31 4.65 2.86 -9.69
N PRO A 32 5.17 2.83 -10.93
CA PRO A 32 5.88 1.66 -11.46
C PRO A 32 7.11 1.30 -10.63
N GLY A 33 7.80 2.29 -10.05
CA GLY A 33 8.94 2.04 -9.16
C GLY A 33 8.58 1.22 -7.90
N VAL A 34 7.32 1.26 -7.44
CA VAL A 34 6.86 0.38 -6.37
C VAL A 34 6.75 -1.07 -6.87
N VAL A 35 6.26 -1.28 -8.09
CA VAL A 35 6.23 -2.63 -8.70
C VAL A 35 7.66 -3.15 -8.88
N ASP A 36 8.57 -2.29 -9.34
CA ASP A 36 9.98 -2.66 -9.49
C ASP A 36 10.67 -2.99 -8.17
N ALA A 37 10.34 -2.28 -7.09
CA ALA A 37 10.87 -2.56 -5.76
C ALA A 37 10.31 -3.85 -5.13
N LEU A 38 9.03 -4.17 -5.39
CA LEU A 38 8.35 -5.31 -4.76
C LEU A 38 8.57 -6.62 -5.51
N GLU A 39 8.63 -6.56 -6.84
CA GLU A 39 8.74 -7.71 -7.72
C GLU A 39 9.76 -7.38 -8.82
N PRO A 40 11.07 -7.35 -8.52
CA PRO A 40 12.08 -7.05 -9.52
C PRO A 40 12.21 -8.16 -10.58
N GLY A 41 12.94 -7.88 -11.66
CA GLY A 41 13.33 -8.90 -12.64
C GLY A 41 12.55 -8.89 -13.97
N VAL A 42 12.65 -10.02 -14.69
CA VAL A 42 12.29 -10.14 -16.12
C VAL A 42 10.91 -10.73 -16.38
N THR A 43 10.16 -11.06 -15.32
CA THR A 43 8.79 -11.57 -15.41
C THR A 43 7.91 -10.57 -16.17
N PRO A 44 6.90 -11.01 -16.94
CA PRO A 44 6.03 -10.08 -17.66
C PRO A 44 5.41 -9.02 -16.74
N TRP A 45 5.40 -7.77 -17.20
CA TRP A 45 4.93 -6.61 -16.40
C TRP A 45 3.57 -6.82 -15.76
N ALA A 46 2.63 -7.42 -16.50
CA ALA A 46 1.30 -7.74 -15.99
C ALA A 46 1.32 -8.65 -14.75
N ALA A 47 2.17 -9.68 -14.77
CA ALA A 47 2.32 -10.60 -13.65
C ALA A 47 2.97 -9.90 -12.44
N ARG A 48 3.98 -9.04 -12.68
CA ARG A 48 4.65 -8.27 -11.62
C ARG A 48 3.70 -7.30 -10.92
N MET A 49 2.84 -6.60 -11.68
CA MET A 49 1.82 -5.71 -11.11
C MET A 49 0.82 -6.46 -10.21
N LEU A 50 0.37 -7.64 -10.64
CA LEU A 50 -0.54 -8.48 -9.87
C LEU A 50 0.13 -8.99 -8.58
N ALA A 51 1.34 -9.52 -8.69
CA ALA A 51 2.11 -10.00 -7.55
C ALA A 51 2.42 -8.87 -6.54
N ALA A 52 2.72 -7.67 -7.02
CA ALA A 52 2.92 -6.49 -6.18
C ALA A 52 1.63 -6.07 -5.44
N GLU A 53 0.46 -6.07 -6.12
CA GLU A 53 -0.83 -5.83 -5.46
C GLU A 53 -1.09 -6.88 -4.36
N ASP A 54 -0.90 -8.15 -4.67
CA ASP A 54 -1.13 -9.26 -3.74
C ASP A 54 -0.20 -9.18 -2.53
N LEU A 55 1.07 -8.83 -2.73
CA LEU A 55 2.02 -8.62 -1.65
C LEU A 55 1.57 -7.47 -0.73
N ILE A 56 1.13 -6.34 -1.29
CA ILE A 56 0.60 -5.22 -0.49
C ILE A 56 -0.66 -5.63 0.28
N ARG A 57 -1.57 -6.40 -0.35
CA ARG A 57 -2.78 -6.92 0.32
C ARG A 57 -2.43 -7.84 1.50
N ASN A 58 -1.46 -8.72 1.31
CA ASN A 58 -0.98 -9.65 2.32
C ASN A 58 -0.26 -8.91 3.45
N ALA A 59 0.59 -7.94 3.12
CA ALA A 59 1.27 -7.10 4.12
C ALA A 59 0.26 -6.31 4.97
N ALA A 60 -0.76 -5.73 4.33
CA ALA A 60 -1.84 -5.06 5.04
C ALA A 60 -2.64 -6.01 5.94
N ALA A 61 -2.80 -7.29 5.56
CA ALA A 61 -3.46 -8.30 6.40
C ALA A 61 -2.64 -8.65 7.66
N GLY A 62 -1.33 -8.43 7.63
CA GLY A 62 -0.43 -8.65 8.76
C GLY A 62 -0.39 -7.49 9.77
N LEU A 63 -1.11 -6.40 9.50
CA LEU A 63 -1.30 -5.30 10.46
C LEU A 63 -2.41 -5.62 11.46
N ASP A 64 -2.33 -5.02 12.64
CA ASP A 64 -3.39 -5.15 13.65
C ASP A 64 -4.69 -4.47 13.19
N SER A 65 -5.83 -5.04 13.56
CA SER A 65 -7.11 -4.34 13.44
C SER A 65 -7.15 -3.18 14.43
N PRO A 66 -7.51 -1.94 14.04
CA PRO A 66 -8.17 -1.54 12.79
C PRO A 66 -7.27 -1.00 11.66
N GLN A 67 -5.95 -1.07 11.80
CA GLN A 67 -5.00 -0.49 10.84
C GLN A 67 -5.04 -1.19 9.48
N ASP A 68 -5.20 -2.51 9.46
CA ASP A 68 -5.36 -3.33 8.25
C ASP A 68 -6.43 -2.76 7.31
N ARG A 69 -7.60 -2.47 7.88
CA ARG A 69 -8.77 -1.95 7.19
C ARG A 69 -8.51 -0.52 6.73
N ALA A 70 -7.91 0.31 7.56
CA ALA A 70 -7.59 1.69 7.22
C ALA A 70 -6.63 1.77 6.02
N VAL A 71 -5.57 0.96 6.02
CA VAL A 71 -4.60 0.86 4.92
C VAL A 71 -5.27 0.39 3.63
N ARG A 72 -6.06 -0.69 3.68
CA ARG A 72 -6.79 -1.19 2.52
C ARG A 72 -7.78 -0.17 1.95
N LEU A 73 -8.41 0.64 2.80
CA LEU A 73 -9.28 1.73 2.39
C LEU A 73 -8.49 2.87 1.74
N LEU A 74 -7.37 3.31 2.33
CA LEU A 74 -6.51 4.36 1.78
C LEU A 74 -5.98 4.01 0.38
N LEU A 75 -5.52 2.77 0.23
CA LEU A 75 -4.95 2.25 -1.02
C LEU A 75 -6.01 1.83 -2.05
N GLY A 76 -7.31 1.95 -1.74
CA GLY A 76 -8.37 1.59 -2.68
C GLY A 76 -8.47 0.08 -2.95
N LEU A 77 -7.97 -0.75 -2.03
CA LEU A 77 -7.92 -2.21 -2.12
C LEU A 77 -9.17 -2.87 -1.51
N SER A 78 -9.96 -2.12 -0.74
CA SER A 78 -11.24 -2.61 -0.21
C SER A 78 -12.31 -2.67 -1.32
N PRO A 79 -13.28 -3.60 -1.25
CA PRO A 79 -14.39 -3.67 -2.20
C PRO A 79 -15.09 -2.31 -2.38
N GLY A 80 -15.33 -1.91 -3.63
CA GLY A 80 -15.99 -0.64 -3.95
C GLY A 80 -15.17 0.63 -3.64
N THR A 81 -13.85 0.51 -3.39
CA THR A 81 -12.99 1.69 -3.16
C THR A 81 -12.03 2.02 -4.31
N ALA A 82 -11.87 1.10 -5.26
CA ALA A 82 -11.16 1.36 -6.50
C ALA A 82 -11.81 2.52 -7.27
N GLY A 83 -11.01 3.49 -7.71
CA GLY A 83 -11.48 4.66 -8.46
C GLY A 83 -12.13 5.76 -7.61
N LEU A 84 -12.38 5.56 -6.31
CA LEU A 84 -12.84 6.64 -5.44
C LEU A 84 -11.79 7.76 -5.33
N ARG A 85 -12.23 8.98 -5.01
CA ARG A 85 -11.30 10.09 -4.70
C ARG A 85 -10.55 9.78 -3.41
N VAL A 86 -9.28 10.21 -3.34
CA VAL A 86 -8.43 10.04 -2.15
C VAL A 86 -9.07 10.65 -0.88
N SER A 87 -9.80 11.75 -1.01
CA SER A 87 -10.53 12.36 0.12
C SER A 87 -11.60 11.43 0.70
N VAL A 88 -12.33 10.71 -0.15
CA VAL A 88 -13.36 9.75 0.27
C VAL A 88 -12.72 8.53 0.91
N ARG A 89 -11.63 8.02 0.33
CA ARG A 89 -10.85 6.91 0.92
C ARG A 89 -10.31 7.26 2.30
N ARG A 90 -9.72 8.45 2.46
CA ARG A 90 -9.26 8.97 3.75
C ARG A 90 -10.38 9.10 4.77
N ALA A 91 -11.55 9.62 4.39
CA ALA A 91 -12.69 9.71 5.29
C ALA A 91 -13.13 8.33 5.80
N ARG A 92 -13.20 7.33 4.92
CA ARG A 92 -13.52 5.94 5.30
C ARG A 92 -12.44 5.29 6.16
N ALA A 93 -11.17 5.56 5.87
CA ALA A 93 -10.06 5.05 6.67
C ALA A 93 -10.05 5.66 8.08
N ALA A 94 -10.34 6.96 8.20
CA ALA A 94 -10.47 7.63 9.50
C ALA A 94 -11.64 7.05 10.32
N ASP A 95 -12.77 6.79 9.67
CA ASP A 95 -13.92 6.11 10.28
C ASP A 95 -13.54 4.71 10.79
N ALA A 96 -12.80 3.92 10.01
CA ALA A 96 -12.30 2.61 10.45
C ALA A 96 -11.41 2.69 11.70
N LEU A 97 -10.62 3.75 11.84
CA LEU A 97 -9.78 4.01 13.01
C LEU A 97 -10.52 4.71 14.16
N ARG A 98 -11.82 5.04 14.00
CA ARG A 98 -12.64 5.81 14.95
C ARG A 98 -12.03 7.17 15.32
N ILE A 99 -11.46 7.86 14.32
CA ILE A 99 -10.91 9.21 14.46
C ILE A 99 -11.59 10.19 13.50
N ALA A 100 -11.44 11.49 13.77
CA ALA A 100 -11.88 12.51 12.83
C ALA A 100 -11.06 12.47 11.53
N PRO A 101 -11.67 12.67 10.34
CA PRO A 101 -10.95 12.67 9.06
C PRO A 101 -9.76 13.62 8.98
N ALA A 102 -9.83 14.77 9.66
CA ALA A 102 -8.74 15.73 9.72
C ALA A 102 -7.51 15.17 10.46
N SER A 103 -7.71 14.29 11.44
CA SER A 103 -6.65 13.70 12.27
C SER A 103 -5.87 12.59 11.57
N LEU A 104 -6.36 12.07 10.44
CA LEU A 104 -5.67 11.01 9.69
C LEU A 104 -4.49 11.57 8.88
N ARG A 105 -4.59 12.80 8.36
CA ARG A 105 -3.57 13.36 7.48
C ARG A 105 -2.24 13.62 8.21
N GLY A 106 -1.15 13.62 7.44
CA GLY A 106 0.20 13.86 7.95
C GLY A 106 0.72 12.62 8.66
N ASP A 107 1.18 12.78 9.90
CA ASP A 107 1.96 11.78 10.63
C ASP A 107 1.24 10.43 10.75
N ARG A 108 -0.08 10.40 10.97
CA ARG A 108 -0.81 9.13 11.10
C ARG A 108 -0.89 8.35 9.79
N GLU A 109 -1.17 9.04 8.67
CA GLU A 109 -1.19 8.40 7.35
C GLU A 109 0.20 7.89 6.98
N HIS A 110 1.25 8.66 7.28
CA HIS A 110 2.64 8.26 7.07
C HIS A 110 3.04 7.07 7.94
N ALA A 111 2.64 7.04 9.21
CA ALA A 111 2.89 5.92 10.11
C ALA A 111 2.22 4.63 9.62
N LEU A 112 0.98 4.69 9.13
CA LEU A 112 0.31 3.51 8.54
C LEU A 112 1.05 2.97 7.32
N MET A 113 1.61 3.85 6.48
CA MET A 113 2.42 3.41 5.33
C MET A 113 3.78 2.88 5.76
N TRP A 114 4.35 3.41 6.84
CA TRP A 114 5.59 2.91 7.43
C TRP A 114 5.39 1.48 7.95
N ASP A 115 4.35 1.28 8.75
CA ASP A 115 4.01 -0.04 9.29
C ASP A 115 3.73 -1.04 8.16
N LEU A 116 3.05 -0.60 7.09
CA LEU A 116 2.86 -1.40 5.88
C LEU A 116 4.20 -1.75 5.21
N ALA A 117 5.12 -0.79 5.05
CA ALA A 117 6.43 -1.02 4.44
C ALA A 117 7.23 -2.07 5.23
N VAL A 118 7.19 -1.98 6.56
CA VAL A 118 7.81 -2.97 7.47
C VAL A 118 7.19 -4.35 7.26
N GLN A 119 5.86 -4.47 7.17
CA GLN A 119 5.20 -5.75 6.91
C GLN A 119 5.54 -6.33 5.53
N VAL A 120 5.66 -5.48 4.51
CA VAL A 120 6.12 -5.90 3.18
C VAL A 120 7.53 -6.49 3.27
N CYS A 121 8.48 -5.79 3.89
CA CYS A 121 9.84 -6.28 4.06
C CYS A 121 9.88 -7.60 4.85
N LYS A 122 9.04 -7.73 5.87
CA LYS A 122 8.89 -8.97 6.64
C LYS A 122 8.41 -10.13 5.77
N LEU A 123 7.44 -9.92 4.89
CA LEU A 123 6.97 -10.95 3.97
C LEU A 123 8.02 -11.30 2.91
N LEU A 124 8.75 -10.32 2.40
CA LEU A 124 9.85 -10.56 1.44
C LEU A 124 10.98 -11.39 2.06
N LEU A 125 11.28 -11.20 3.34
CA LEU A 125 12.27 -12.02 4.08
C LEU A 125 11.85 -13.49 4.26
N GLN A 126 10.57 -13.82 4.07
CA GLN A 126 10.02 -15.16 4.26
C GLN A 126 9.87 -15.93 2.94
N ARG A 127 10.10 -15.27 1.80
CA ARG A 127 10.06 -15.87 0.46
C ARG A 127 11.41 -16.50 0.13
#